data_AF-A0A3S4INW1-F1
#
_entry.id   AF-A0A3S4INW1-F1
#
_cell.length_a   1.000
_cell.length_b   1.000
_cell.length_c   1.000
_cell.angle_alpha   90.00
_cell.angle_beta   90.00
_cell.angle_gamma   90.00
#
_symmetry.space_group_name_H-M   'P 1'
#
loop_
_entity.id
_entity.type
_entity.pdbx_description
1 polymer ?
#
loop_
_entity_poly.entity_id
_entity_poly.type
_entity_poly.pdbx_seq_one_letter_code
_entity_poly.pdbx_strand_id
1 'polypeptide(L)' 'MQLKNNDAIPYIVQTWFDDGDMNTSPENSSAMPFIATPPVFRIQPKAGQVVRVIYNNTKKIAAGS' A
#
# COMPACT_ATOMS: atom_id res chain seq x y z
N MET A 1 -4.28 2.32 -7.48
CA MET A 1 -3.09 1.75 -8.15
C MET A 1 -3.43 0.37 -8.70
N GLN A 2 -2.80 -0.07 -9.80
CA GLN A 2 -2.94 -1.44 -10.30
C GLN A 2 -1.57 -2.11 -10.30
N LEU A 3 -1.50 -3.32 -9.73
CA LEU A 3 -0.35 -4.20 -9.79
C LEU A 3 -0.66 -5.36 -10.73
N LYS A 4 0.35 -5.82 -11.47
CA LYS A 4 0.23 -6.95 -12.39
C LYS A 4 1.37 -7.93 -12.15
N ASN A 5 1.01 -9.20 -11.99
CA ASN A 5 1.97 -10.29 -11.99
C ASN A 5 2.10 -10.80 -13.43
N ASN A 6 3.22 -10.50 -14.07
CA ASN A 6 3.50 -10.96 -15.44
C ASN A 6 4.22 -12.32 -15.46
N ASP A 7 4.50 -12.94 -14.32
CA ASP A 7 5.24 -14.19 -14.23
C ASP A 7 4.32 -15.42 -14.21
N ALA A 8 4.94 -16.59 -14.18
CA ALA A 8 4.26 -17.89 -14.17
C ALA A 8 4.01 -18.43 -12.75
N ILE A 9 4.43 -17.70 -11.70
CA ILE A 9 4.27 -18.08 -10.30
C ILE A 9 3.45 -17.04 -9.53
N PRO A 10 2.74 -17.42 -8.46
CA PRO A 10 1.97 -16.48 -7.66
C PRO A 10 2.86 -15.61 -6.77
N TYR A 11 2.40 -14.39 -6.47
CA TYR A 11 3.03 -13.51 -5.48
C TYR A 11 2.11 -13.20 -4.32
N ILE A 12 2.70 -13.14 -3.12
CA ILE A 12 2.09 -12.51 -1.94
C ILE A 12 2.66 -11.11 -1.85
N VAL A 13 1.78 -10.13 -1.73
CA VAL A 13 2.14 -8.71 -1.65
C VAL A 13 1.59 -8.17 -0.33
N GLN A 14 2.45 -7.46 0.40
CA GLN A 14 2.06 -6.64 1.54
C GLN A 14 2.29 -5.17 1.20
N THR A 15 1.33 -4.31 1.52
CA THR A 15 1.37 -2.88 1.22
C THR A 15 1.16 -2.04 2.47
N TRP A 16 2.00 -1.02 2.66
CA TRP A 16 1.89 -0.01 3.70
C TRP A 16 2.40 1.34 3.18
N PHE A 17 2.16 2.40 3.93
CA PHE A 17 2.75 3.72 3.70
C PHE A 17 3.76 4.02 4.81
N ASP A 18 4.83 4.71 4.45
CA ASP A 18 5.86 5.25 5.35
C ASP A 18 6.02 6.77 5.14
N ASP A 19 6.80 7.43 6.00
CA ASP A 19 7.12 8.86 5.94
C ASP A 19 8.47 9.16 5.27
N GLY A 20 9.00 8.23 4.46
CA GLY A 20 10.29 8.34 3.80
C GLY A 20 11.40 7.55 4.50
N ASP A 21 11.14 6.95 5.66
CA ASP A 21 12.01 5.96 6.27
C ASP A 21 11.63 4.54 5.83
N MET A 22 12.42 3.96 4.93
CA MET A 22 12.23 2.60 4.42
C MET A 22 12.41 1.50 5.49
N ASN A 23 12.95 1.83 6.66
CA ASN A 23 13.07 0.89 7.77
C ASN A 23 11.80 0.83 8.63
N THR A 24 10.79 1.64 8.33
CA THR A 24 9.52 1.57 9.05
C THR A 24 8.78 0.29 8.69
N SER A 25 8.59 -0.55 9.70
CA SER A 25 7.76 -1.73 9.59
C SER A 25 6.27 -1.38 9.41
N PRO A 26 5.47 -2.30 8.84
CA PRO A 26 4.03 -2.11 8.66
C PRO A 26 3.29 -1.71 9.94
N GLU A 27 3.71 -2.15 11.13
CA GLU A 27 3.12 -1.73 12.41
C GLU A 27 3.18 -0.22 12.66
N ASN A 28 4.17 0.47 12.11
CA ASN A 28 4.36 1.91 12.27
C ASN A 28 3.60 2.75 11.23
N SER A 29 2.98 2.11 10.23
CA SER A 29 2.26 2.78 9.13
C SER A 29 0.97 3.49 9.57
N SER A 30 0.44 3.21 10.77
CA SER A 30 -0.78 3.83 11.30
C SER A 30 -0.67 5.35 11.46
N ALA A 31 0.55 5.88 11.60
CA ALA A 31 0.81 7.32 11.67
C ALA A 31 0.67 8.04 10.32
N MET A 32 0.55 7.29 9.21
CA MET A 32 0.43 7.87 7.88
C MET A 32 -1.01 8.32 7.58
N PRO A 33 -1.18 9.45 6.89
CA PRO A 33 -2.50 9.96 6.50
C PRO A 33 -3.18 9.12 5.39
N PHE A 34 -2.51 8.10 4.87
CA PHE A 34 -2.99 7.24 3.80
C PHE A 34 -2.90 5.77 4.19
N ILE A 35 -3.88 4.99 3.74
CA ILE A 35 -3.88 3.52 3.86
C ILE A 35 -4.04 2.87 2.48
N ALA A 36 -3.37 1.73 2.30
CA ALA A 36 -3.49 0.89 1.12
C ALA A 36 -4.41 -0.30 1.43
N THR A 37 -5.34 -0.63 0.53
CA THR A 37 -6.28 -1.74 0.74
C THR A 37 -6.49 -2.55 -0.55
N PRO A 38 -6.45 -3.90 -0.49
CA PRO A 38 -6.18 -4.73 0.70
C PRO A 38 -4.69 -4.66 1.13
N PRO A 39 -4.39 -4.75 2.45
CA PRO A 39 -3.02 -4.61 2.96
C PRO A 39 -2.15 -5.84 2.70
N VAL A 40 -2.75 -7.03 2.56
CA VAL A 40 -2.09 -8.28 2.17
C VAL A 40 -2.99 -9.02 1.19
N PHE A 41 -2.42 -9.49 0.07
CA PHE A 41 -3.16 -10.24 -0.93
C PHE A 41 -2.24 -11.09 -1.79
N ARG A 42 -2.84 -12.05 -2.51
CA ARG A 42 -2.17 -12.89 -3.50
C ARG A 42 -2.52 -12.44 -4.91
N ILE A 43 -1.51 -12.29 -5.78
CA ILE A 43 -1.71 -12.13 -7.23
C ILE A 43 -1.34 -13.44 -7.91
N GLN A 44 -2.30 -14.08 -8.57
CA GLN A 44 -2.04 -15.29 -9.37
C GLN A 44 -1.17 -15.00 -10.60
N PRO A 45 -0.55 -16.02 -11.20
CA PRO A 45 0.17 -15.85 -12.48
C PRO A 45 -0.68 -15.14 -13.51
N LYS A 46 -0.08 -14.21 -14.25
CA LYS A 46 -0.72 -13.43 -15.33
C LYS A 46 -1.95 -12.61 -14.91
N ALA A 47 -2.22 -12.46 -13.62
CA ALA A 47 -3.34 -11.70 -13.08
C ALA A 47 -2.93 -10.29 -12.63
N GLY A 48 -3.93 -9.44 -12.37
CA GLY A 48 -3.74 -8.13 -11.76
C GLY A 48 -4.55 -7.96 -10.48
N GLN A 49 -4.10 -7.06 -9.61
CA GLN A 49 -4.82 -6.64 -8.41
C GLN A 49 -4.88 -5.12 -8.36
N VAL A 50 -6.05 -4.59 -8.01
CA VAL A 50 -6.22 -3.16 -7.70
C VAL A 50 -5.98 -2.94 -6.22
N VAL A 51 -5.14 -1.96 -5.89
CA VAL A 51 -4.95 -1.44 -4.54
C VAL A 51 -5.57 -0.05 -4.47
N ARG A 52 -6.46 0.14 -3.51
CA ARG A 52 -7.10 1.42 -3.19
C ARG A 52 -6.22 2.19 -2.24
N VAL A 53 -6.04 3.47 -2.50
CA VAL A 53 -5.40 4.42 -1.58
C VAL A 53 -6.50 5.27 -0.97
N ILE A 54 -6.58 5.27 0.35
CA ILE A 54 -7.63 5.98 1.09
C ILE A 54 -6.93 6.95 2.04
N TYR A 55 -7.35 8.21 2.02
CA TYR A 55 -6.95 9.18 3.03
C TYR A 55 -7.75 8.91 4.32
N ASN A 56 -7.06 8.57 5.41
CA ASN A 56 -7.68 8.15 6.68
C ASN A 56 -7.85 9.31 7.68
N ASN A 57 -7.42 10.52 7.31
CA ASN A 57 -7.55 11.75 8.10
C ASN A 57 -6.86 11.74 9.48
N THR A 58 -5.90 10.83 9.72
CA THR A 58 -5.18 10.73 11.01
C THR A 58 -4.12 11.82 11.19
N LYS A 59 -3.64 12.41 10.08
CA LYS A 59 -2.71 13.55 10.07
C LYS A 59 -3.19 14.57 9.06
N LYS A 60 -3.44 15.82 9.50
CA LYS A 60 -3.76 16.93 8.58
C LYS A 60 -2.59 17.13 7.63
N ILE A 61 -2.83 16.90 6.34
CA ILE A 61 -1.96 17.41 5.29
C ILE A 61 -2.07 18.93 5.31
N ALA A 62 -0.95 19.61 5.53
CA ALA A 62 -0.90 21.06 5.48
C ALA A 62 -1.40 21.49 4.10
N ALA A 63 -2.52 22.20 4.05
CA ALA A 63 -2.94 22.89 2.85
C ALA A 63 -1.81 23.87 2.51
N GLY A 64 -1.26 23.79 1.30
CA GLY A 64 -0.18 24.64 0.85
C GLY A 64 -0.47 26.11 1.17
N SER A 65 0.51 26.76 1.78
CA SER A 65 0.55 28.20 2.05
C SER A 65 0.41 29.04 0.79
#